data_AF-Q0E1T7-F1
#
_entry.id   AF-Q0E1T7-F1
#
_cell.length_a   1.000
_cell.length_b   1.000
_cell.length_c   1.000
_cell.angle_alpha   90.00
_cell.angle_beta   90.00
_cell.angle_gamma   90.00
#
_symmetry.space_group_name_H-M   'P 1'
#
loop_
_entity.id
_entity.type
_entity.pdbx_description
1 polymer ?
#
loop_
_entity_poly.entity_id
_entity_poly.type
_entity_poly.pdbx_seq_one_letter_code
_entity_poly.pdbx_strand_id
1 'polypeptide(L)'
;LRYFSKHLFCQICSQLVQLFLKSSQDKRFVCEAAEAALISMTSWIAPSALLPKMQPYLKNRNPRIRAKASMCFSKSVPRLVSENLT
;
A
#
# COMPACT_ATOMS: atom_id res chain seq x y z
N LEU A 1 5.90 -19.38 -13.24
CA LEU A 1 4.77 -18.48 -12.89
C LEU A 1 4.67 -18.17 -11.39
N ARG A 2 4.51 -19.15 -10.48
CA ARG A 2 4.40 -18.88 -9.02
C ARG A 2 5.60 -18.16 -8.39
N TYR A 3 6.82 -18.44 -8.85
CA TYR A 3 8.05 -17.82 -8.33
C TYR A 3 8.19 -16.34 -8.73
N PHE A 4 7.86 -16.02 -9.98
CA PHE A 4 7.82 -14.65 -10.50
C PHE A 4 6.77 -13.79 -9.77
N SER A 5 5.58 -14.37 -9.55
CA SER A 5 4.53 -13.74 -8.75
C SER A 5 4.98 -13.52 -7.29
N LYS A 6 5.66 -14.49 -6.65
CA LYS A 6 6.24 -14.32 -5.31
C LYS A 6 7.33 -13.24 -5.24
N HIS A 7 8.18 -13.13 -6.26
CA HIS A 7 9.23 -12.12 -6.30
C HIS A 7 8.65 -10.72 -6.45
N LEU A 8 7.72 -10.55 -7.39
CA LEU A 8 6.95 -9.31 -7.55
C LEU A 8 6.20 -8.94 -6.26
N PHE A 9 5.65 -9.94 -5.57
CA PHE A 9 4.94 -9.80 -4.30
C PHE A 9 5.85 -9.37 -3.13
N CYS A 10 7.07 -9.89 -3.03
CA CYS A 10 8.05 -9.43 -2.04
C CYS A 10 8.53 -8.00 -2.34
N GLN A 11 8.70 -7.65 -3.62
CA GLN A 11 9.12 -6.32 -4.04
C GLN A 11 8.07 -5.25 -3.69
N ILE A 12 6.80 -5.52 -3.97
CA ILE A 12 5.68 -4.64 -3.59
C ILE A 12 5.62 -4.45 -2.06
N CYS A 13 5.80 -5.53 -1.28
CA CYS A 13 5.81 -5.42 0.19
C CYS A 13 6.95 -4.54 0.69
N SER A 14 8.16 -4.73 0.17
CA SER A 14 9.33 -3.93 0.53
C SER A 14 9.13 -2.45 0.22
N GLN A 15 8.55 -2.14 -0.95
CA GLN A 15 8.23 -0.77 -1.36
C GLN A 15 7.14 -0.14 -0.49
N LEU A 16 6.07 -0.88 -0.15
CA LEU A 16 5.03 -0.41 0.78
C LEU A 16 5.61 -0.05 2.15
N VAL A 17 6.48 -0.89 2.72
CA VAL A 17 7.17 -0.58 4.00
C VAL A 17 7.94 0.74 3.88
N GLN A 18 8.74 0.88 2.83
CA GLN A 18 9.59 2.05 2.62
C GLN A 18 8.76 3.33 2.43
N LEU A 19 7.66 3.25 1.69
CA LEU A 19 6.76 4.38 1.48
C LEU A 19 6.02 4.75 2.76
N PHE A 20 5.54 3.79 3.56
CA PHE A 20 4.91 4.08 4.85
C PHE A 20 5.88 4.71 5.84
N LEU A 21 7.14 4.26 5.87
CA LEU A 21 8.18 4.86 6.72
C LEU A 21 8.49 6.29 6.27
N LYS A 22 8.69 6.52 4.96
CA LYS A 22 8.98 7.85 4.40
C LYS A 22 7.81 8.82 4.52
N SER A 23 6.57 8.35 4.35
CA SER A 23 5.35 9.16 4.50
C SER A 23 5.02 9.52 5.95
N SER A 24 5.79 8.99 6.91
CA SER A 24 5.61 9.21 8.35
C SER A 24 6.72 10.08 8.97
N GLN A 25 7.64 10.61 8.16
CA GLN A 25 8.73 11.49 8.60
C GLN A 25 8.22 12.91 8.87
N ASP A 26 9.01 13.76 9.54
CA ASP A 26 8.61 15.15 9.81
C ASP A 26 8.97 16.11 8.65
N LYS A 27 9.77 15.65 7.68
CA LYS A 27 10.09 16.43 6.48
C LYS A 27 8.94 16.35 5.46
N ARG A 28 8.18 17.44 5.34
CA ARG A 28 6.98 17.55 4.49
C ARG A 28 7.19 17.07 3.04
N PHE A 29 8.26 17.51 2.38
CA PHE A 29 8.54 17.13 0.99
C PHE A 29 8.75 15.61 0.79
N VAL A 30 9.40 14.95 1.77
CA VAL A 30 9.64 13.50 1.73
C VAL A 30 8.31 12.77 1.87
N CYS A 31 7.43 13.28 2.73
CA CYS A 31 6.14 12.67 2.98
C CYS A 31 5.20 12.79 1.79
N GLU A 32 5.12 13.97 1.17
CA GLU A 32 4.28 14.23 0.00
C GLU A 32 4.75 13.36 -1.19
N ALA A 33 6.06 13.27 -1.43
CA ALA A 33 6.60 12.42 -2.48
C ALA A 33 6.31 10.92 -2.23
N ALA A 34 6.47 10.46 -0.98
CA ALA A 34 6.16 9.09 -0.62
C ALA A 34 4.66 8.77 -0.74
N GLU A 35 3.79 9.71 -0.39
CA GLU A 35 2.34 9.56 -0.54
C GLU A 35 1.91 9.53 -2.01
N ALA A 36 2.48 10.38 -2.86
CA ALA A 36 2.25 10.35 -4.30
C ALA A 36 2.68 9.01 -4.93
N ALA A 37 3.85 8.49 -4.54
CA ALA A 37 4.31 7.18 -4.98
C ALA A 37 3.39 6.05 -4.49
N LEU A 38 2.89 6.12 -3.25
CA LEU A 38 1.96 5.14 -2.69
C LEU A 38 0.64 5.13 -3.46
N ILE A 39 0.09 6.30 -3.78
CA ILE A 39 -1.13 6.44 -4.57
C ILE A 39 -0.93 5.82 -5.96
N SER A 40 0.15 6.18 -6.65
CA SER A 40 0.47 5.63 -7.98
C SER A 40 0.61 4.10 -7.94
N MET A 41 1.40 3.55 -7.00
CA MET A 41 1.52 2.08 -6.88
C MET A 41 0.17 1.42 -6.65
N THR A 42 -0.65 1.98 -5.77
CA THR A 42 -1.93 1.37 -5.40
C THR A 42 -3.00 1.50 -6.48
N SER A 43 -2.86 2.43 -7.43
CA SER A 43 -3.73 2.50 -8.61
C SER A 43 -3.39 1.46 -9.68
N TRP A 44 -2.12 1.04 -9.80
CA TRP A 44 -1.67 0.07 -10.82
C TRP A 44 -1.73 -1.39 -10.37
N ILE A 45 -1.87 -1.66 -9.08
CA ILE A 45 -1.94 -3.02 -8.52
C ILE A 45 -3.40 -3.38 -8.25
N ALA A 46 -3.83 -4.56 -8.69
CA ALA A 46 -5.15 -5.11 -8.36
C ALA A 46 -5.42 -5.12 -6.84
N PRO A 47 -6.53 -4.56 -6.32
CA PRO A 47 -6.92 -4.60 -4.91
C PRO A 47 -6.93 -6.00 -4.31
N SER A 48 -7.32 -7.01 -5.07
CA SER A 48 -7.31 -8.42 -4.64
C SER A 48 -5.91 -8.88 -4.21
N ALA A 49 -4.85 -8.41 -4.88
CA ALA A 49 -3.47 -8.67 -4.52
C ALA A 49 -2.94 -7.70 -3.44
N LEU A 50 -3.41 -6.46 -3.42
CA LEU A 50 -2.95 -5.39 -2.54
C LEU A 50 -3.51 -5.49 -1.11
N LEU A 51 -4.82 -5.73 -0.94
CA LEU A 51 -5.50 -5.63 0.35
C LEU A 51 -4.98 -6.63 1.40
N PRO A 52 -4.70 -7.90 1.08
CA PRO A 52 -4.05 -8.82 2.03
C PRO A 52 -2.68 -8.33 2.49
N LYS A 53 -1.97 -7.56 1.64
CA LYS A 53 -0.66 -6.97 1.98
C LYS A 53 -0.74 -5.78 2.90
N MET A 54 -1.88 -5.10 2.92
CA MET A 54 -2.08 -3.97 3.79
C MET A 54 -2.38 -4.40 5.23
N GLN A 55 -2.91 -5.61 5.44
CA GLN A 55 -3.35 -6.08 6.77
C GLN A 55 -2.29 -5.97 7.88
N PRO A 56 -1.01 -6.36 7.69
CA PRO A 56 0.00 -6.20 8.71
C PRO A 56 0.26 -4.73 9.09
N TYR A 57 0.10 -3.79 8.14
CA TYR A 57 0.31 -2.36 8.38
C TYR A 57 -0.87 -1.69 9.09
N LEU A 58 -2.09 -2.22 8.94
CA LEU A 58 -3.25 -1.78 9.71
C LEU A 58 -3.08 -2.02 11.22
N LYS A 59 -2.32 -3.07 11.58
CA LYS A 59 -2.02 -3.44 12.97
C LYS A 59 -0.63 -2.93 13.43
N ASN A 60 0.00 -2.03 12.69
CA ASN A 60 1.36 -1.58 13.00
C ASN A 60 1.40 -0.81 14.35
N ARG A 61 2.49 -0.94 15.11
CA ARG A 61 2.65 -0.21 16.38
C ARG A 61 2.70 1.31 16.18
N ASN A 62 3.22 1.79 15.04
CA ASN A 62 3.31 3.21 14.73
C ASN A 62 1.95 3.77 14.24
N PRO A 63 1.34 4.74 14.94
CA PRO A 63 0.03 5.31 14.57
C PRO A 63 0.02 6.01 13.20
N ARG A 64 1.12 6.65 12.79
CA ARG A 64 1.21 7.32 11.48
C ARG A 64 1.15 6.31 10.33
N ILE A 65 1.86 5.18 10.49
CA ILE A 65 1.80 4.07 9.53
C ILE A 65 0.39 3.48 9.48
N ARG A 66 -0.26 3.25 10.63
CA ARG A 66 -1.65 2.75 10.66
C ARG A 66 -2.62 3.66 9.93
N ALA A 67 -2.52 4.98 10.14
CA ALA A 67 -3.40 5.96 9.51
C ALA A 67 -3.25 5.92 7.97
N LYS A 68 -2.01 5.94 7.46
CA LYS A 68 -1.74 5.86 6.02
C LYS A 68 -2.19 4.53 5.41
N ALA A 69 -1.96 3.41 6.10
CA ALA A 69 -2.42 2.11 5.66
C ALA A 69 -3.96 2.04 5.61
N SER A 70 -4.64 2.59 6.61
CA SER A 70 -6.12 2.62 6.65
C SER A 70 -6.71 3.46 5.52
N MET A 71 -6.12 4.63 5.25
CA MET A 71 -6.52 5.50 4.14
C MET A 71 -6.42 4.77 2.79
N CYS A 72 -5.28 4.12 2.55
CA CYS A 72 -5.01 3.45 1.29
C CYS A 72 -5.83 2.14 1.14
N PHE A 73 -6.14 1.46 2.24
CA PHE A 73 -7.08 0.35 2.28
C PHE A 73 -8.49 0.81 1.88
N SER A 74 -9.00 1.86 2.54
CA SER A 74 -10.33 2.43 2.25
C SER A 74 -10.48 2.88 0.80
N LYS A 75 -9.44 3.47 0.19
CA LYS A 75 -9.44 3.87 -1.22
C LYS A 75 -9.40 2.69 -2.20
N SER A 76 -8.90 1.53 -1.75
CA SER A 76 -8.77 0.33 -2.60
C SER A 76 -10.00 -0.58 -2.55
N VAL A 77 -10.84 -0.46 -1.51
CA VAL A 77 -12.07 -1.27 -1.37
C VAL A 77 -13.06 -1.05 -2.52
N PRO A 78 -13.41 0.18 -2.97
CA PRO A 78 -14.32 0.37 -4.10
C PRO A 78 -13.81 -0.29 -5.39
N ARG A 79 -12.49 -0.27 -5.61
CA ARG A 79 -11.86 -0.94 -6.75
C ARG A 79 -11.94 -2.45 -6.64
N LEU A 80 -11.83 -3.03 -5.45
CA LEU A 80 -12.03 -4.48 -5.24
C LEU A 80 -13.46 -4.88 -5.62
N VAL A 81 -14.45 -4.08 -5.22
CA VAL A 81 -15.86 -4.34 -5.58
C VAL A 81 -16.03 -4.30 -7.10
N SER A 82 -15.42 -3.32 -7.77
CA SER A 82 -15.44 -3.25 -9.24
C SER A 82 -14.73 -4.43 -9.90
N GLU A 83 -13.58 -4.87 -9.37
CA GLU A 83 -12.87 -6.06 -9.89
C GLU A 83 -13.71 -7.33 -9.80
N ASN A 84 -14.49 -7.48 -8.73
CA ASN A 84 -15.30 -8.68 -8.49
C ASN A 84 -16.66 -8.64 -9.22
N LEU A 85 -17.04 -7.50 -9.81
CA LEU A 85 -18.27 -7.32 -10.59
C LEU A 85 -18.07 -7.57 -12.09
N THR A 86 -16.83 -7.50 -12.57
CA THR A 86 -16.39 -7.86 -13.93
C THR A 86 -15.96 -9.31 -14.02
#